data_AF-A0A847F290-F1
#
_entry.id   AF-A0A847F290-F1
#
_cell.length_a   1.000
_cell.length_b   1.000
_cell.length_c   1.000
_cell.angle_alpha   90.00
_cell.angle_beta   90.00
_cell.angle_gamma   90.00
#
_symmetry.space_group_name_H-M   'P 1'
#
loop_
_entity.id
_entity.type
_entity.pdbx_description
1 polymer ?
#
loop_
_entity_poly.entity_id
_entity_poly.type
_entity_poly.pdbx_seq_one_letter_code
_entity_poly.pdbx_strand_id
1 'polypeptide(L)'
;MSRVLHIPGADDREHHRSTAAQRVASLAARSELFFFNYEYRKALPLPEWMAPPEPLPRFEAGVLPERKYQAFRHDLLVASFHPLHRAKWTAHELCHLLVGFAYRPDASPGFHALGAWLAELLPVALYYFFDEIDLRRCARHEGGGPLYRQFCGDCEQAALNGPRPHPHVHFEREGRAFIDRELAAVERARKSGEIVGTRFGSIDLASDAIAYAAAHRRRLESESFERFTSEFFSEGAGLHADLDSLIERLLEVMEGIVSGAPVRPLGASRMERIAQDLGYRLLLILDETEGDAGVELDRMIDRLAKGRDDAAIRSVEEAYEALAEEYFLPGADEVFAVGYALPGGGGFALDQIREGLESAVPNALLTLGDEAERWIRAFAHHAPPERSPLARRFARFLESASLEEAEVAAKTAGGPPADAVLERAAAHARFEAAIVHSQVAPPEVELRAGLISPRDRYVLAAGVELVRSSFALEEDSEPSDVPEAERAYLIRRLASGEVEITAIDPELALALEGHGALSLGHVPAELFEAGYLVAEALGPID
;
A
#
# COMPACT_ATOMS: atom_id res chain seq x y z
N MET A 1 -5.84 -25.70 -12.41
CA MET A 1 -5.53 -24.33 -11.96
C MET A 1 -5.94 -24.26 -10.49
N SER A 2 -5.07 -23.78 -9.59
CA SER A 2 -5.51 -23.51 -8.22
C SER A 2 -6.51 -22.36 -8.24
N ARG A 3 -7.52 -22.39 -7.36
CA ARG A 3 -8.42 -21.25 -7.21
C ARG A 3 -7.60 -20.10 -6.62
N VAL A 4 -7.61 -18.95 -7.29
CA VAL A 4 -6.98 -17.72 -6.75
C VAL A 4 -7.62 -17.44 -5.40
N LEU A 5 -6.78 -17.25 -4.38
CA LEU A 5 -7.24 -17.00 -3.02
C LEU A 5 -7.39 -15.49 -2.85
N HIS A 6 -8.62 -15.04 -2.61
CA HIS A 6 -8.91 -13.64 -2.41
C HIS A 6 -8.76 -13.24 -0.94
N ILE A 7 -8.08 -12.12 -0.67
CA ILE A 7 -8.06 -11.44 0.63
C ILE A 7 -8.42 -9.97 0.41
N PRO A 8 -9.48 -9.44 1.05
CA PRO A 8 -9.94 -8.08 0.78
C PRO A 8 -8.85 -7.02 1.05
N GLY A 9 -8.67 -6.11 0.10
CA GLY A 9 -7.78 -4.94 0.22
C GLY A 9 -6.33 -5.12 -0.27
N ALA A 10 -5.97 -6.27 -0.87
CA ALA A 10 -4.69 -6.48 -1.53
C ALA A 10 -4.85 -7.10 -2.93
N ASP A 11 -3.81 -7.02 -3.76
CA ASP A 11 -3.76 -7.71 -5.06
C ASP A 11 -3.53 -9.21 -4.84
N ASP A 12 -4.54 -10.02 -5.18
CA ASP A 12 -4.51 -11.48 -5.03
C ASP A 12 -3.26 -12.14 -5.64
N ARG A 13 -2.68 -11.56 -6.71
CA ARG A 13 -1.48 -12.08 -7.37
C ARG A 13 -0.26 -12.07 -6.43
N GLU A 14 -0.18 -11.12 -5.51
CA GLU A 14 0.92 -11.02 -4.53
C GLU A 14 0.96 -12.19 -3.55
N HIS A 15 -0.19 -12.83 -3.27
CA HIS A 15 -0.29 -14.03 -2.46
C HIS A 15 0.29 -15.26 -3.16
N HIS A 16 0.36 -15.27 -4.49
CA HIS A 16 0.75 -16.44 -5.26
C HIS A 16 2.26 -16.51 -5.61
N ARG A 17 3.05 -15.47 -5.32
CA ARG A 17 4.46 -15.33 -5.72
C ARG A 17 5.44 -16.42 -5.26
N SER A 18 5.15 -17.08 -4.14
CA SER A 18 6.00 -18.05 -3.45
C SER A 18 5.12 -19.05 -2.69
N THR A 19 5.64 -20.24 -2.37
CA THR A 19 4.90 -21.20 -1.54
C THR A 19 4.63 -20.65 -0.13
N ALA A 20 5.56 -19.85 0.42
CA ALA A 20 5.41 -19.22 1.72
C ALA A 20 4.26 -18.19 1.74
N ALA A 21 4.20 -17.29 0.75
CA ALA A 21 3.11 -16.30 0.62
C ALA A 21 1.74 -16.98 0.43
N GLN A 22 1.67 -18.07 -0.33
CA GLN A 22 0.43 -18.83 -0.53
C GLN A 22 -0.08 -19.45 0.78
N ARG A 23 0.84 -19.93 1.64
CA ARG A 23 0.51 -20.50 2.95
C ARG A 23 0.09 -19.41 3.95
N VAL A 24 0.80 -18.28 4.01
CA VAL A 24 0.39 -17.09 4.78
C VAL A 24 -1.01 -16.64 4.38
N ALA A 25 -1.28 -16.47 3.09
CA ALA A 25 -2.59 -16.06 2.61
C ALA A 25 -3.67 -17.09 2.98
N SER A 26 -3.38 -18.39 2.84
CA SER A 26 -4.29 -19.47 3.24
C SER A 26 -4.58 -19.49 4.75
N LEU A 27 -3.63 -19.10 5.59
CA LEU A 27 -3.79 -18.95 7.05
C LEU A 27 -4.62 -17.71 7.39
N ALA A 28 -4.33 -16.59 6.71
CA ALA A 28 -5.01 -15.32 6.84
C ALA A 28 -6.50 -15.40 6.45
N ALA A 29 -6.81 -16.01 5.31
CA ALA A 29 -8.19 -16.21 4.84
C ALA A 29 -9.02 -17.09 5.81
N ARG A 30 -8.40 -18.10 6.45
CA ARG A 30 -9.06 -18.90 7.51
C ARG A 30 -9.27 -18.13 8.83
N SER A 31 -8.56 -17.03 9.01
CA SER A 31 -8.59 -16.19 10.22
C SER A 31 -9.33 -14.86 9.99
N GLU A 32 -10.05 -14.75 8.86
CA GLU A 32 -10.80 -13.56 8.41
C GLU A 32 -9.98 -12.26 8.40
N LEU A 33 -8.68 -12.37 8.09
CA LEU A 33 -7.81 -11.19 7.94
C LEU A 33 -8.07 -10.48 6.61
N PHE A 34 -7.83 -9.17 6.60
CA PHE A 34 -7.99 -8.27 5.47
C PHE A 34 -7.08 -7.06 5.63
N PHE A 35 -7.02 -6.21 4.61
CA PHE A 35 -6.19 -5.01 4.58
C PHE A 35 -7.00 -3.71 4.66
N PHE A 36 -6.38 -2.68 5.20
CA PHE A 36 -6.71 -1.29 4.92
C PHE A 36 -5.73 -0.73 3.88
N ASN A 37 -6.18 0.17 3.01
CA ASN A 37 -5.29 0.93 2.13
C ASN A 37 -4.73 2.14 2.90
N TYR A 38 -3.40 2.22 3.02
CA TYR A 38 -2.71 3.27 3.78
C TYR A 38 -3.07 4.68 3.31
N GLU A 39 -3.09 4.91 1.99
CA GLU A 39 -3.40 6.22 1.41
C GLU A 39 -4.86 6.63 1.64
N TYR A 40 -5.76 5.68 1.93
CA TYR A 40 -7.20 5.94 2.10
C TYR A 40 -7.62 5.95 3.58
N ARG A 41 -6.68 5.70 4.51
CA ARG A 41 -6.90 5.71 5.96
C ARG A 41 -6.49 7.06 6.53
N LYS A 42 -7.41 7.77 7.18
CA LYS A 42 -7.09 9.02 7.88
C LYS A 42 -6.27 8.71 9.13
N ALA A 43 -5.11 9.34 9.28
CA ALA A 43 -4.42 9.42 10.56
C ALA A 43 -5.11 10.49 11.42
N LEU A 44 -5.84 10.07 12.45
CA LEU A 44 -6.41 11.01 13.42
C LEU A 44 -5.29 11.70 14.20
N PRO A 45 -5.46 12.97 14.61
CA PRO A 45 -4.67 13.56 15.67
C PRO A 45 -4.64 12.62 16.88
N LEU A 46 -3.45 12.35 17.41
CA LEU A 46 -3.31 11.66 18.69
C LEU A 46 -3.47 12.69 19.81
N PRO A 47 -3.99 12.29 20.99
CA PRO A 47 -4.08 13.18 22.14
C PRO A 47 -2.75 13.88 22.45
N GLU A 48 -2.76 15.10 23.00
CA GLU A 48 -1.52 15.91 23.16
C GLU A 48 -0.42 15.14 23.92
N TRP A 49 -0.81 14.34 24.92
CA TRP A 49 0.10 13.52 25.70
C TRP A 49 0.67 12.32 24.92
N MET A 50 0.06 11.89 23.82
CA MET A 50 0.54 10.81 22.94
C MET A 50 1.16 11.35 21.63
N ALA A 51 0.87 12.60 21.26
CA ALA A 51 1.27 13.18 20.00
C ALA A 51 2.80 13.22 19.79
N PRO A 52 3.29 12.88 18.59
CA PRO A 52 4.69 13.09 18.22
C PRO A 52 5.01 14.58 18.07
N PRO A 53 6.28 15.00 18.26
CA PRO A 53 6.67 16.39 18.05
C PRO A 53 6.63 16.80 16.57
N GLU A 54 6.67 15.87 15.62
CA GLU A 54 6.62 16.17 14.18
C GLU A 54 5.17 16.26 13.65
N PRO A 55 4.81 17.27 12.84
CA PRO A 55 3.46 17.45 12.29
C PRO A 55 3.09 16.39 11.25
N LEU A 56 1.84 15.90 11.25
CA LEU A 56 1.35 14.78 10.43
C LEU A 56 1.83 14.82 8.96
N PRO A 57 2.10 13.64 8.35
CA PRO A 57 2.55 13.58 6.96
C PRO A 57 1.47 14.17 6.04
N ARG A 58 1.92 14.78 4.95
CA ARG A 58 1.08 15.36 3.89
C ARG A 58 1.46 14.75 2.56
N PHE A 59 0.60 14.90 1.57
CA PHE A 59 0.96 14.49 0.22
C PHE A 59 1.98 15.45 -0.40
N GLU A 60 2.99 14.86 -1.04
CA GLU A 60 3.90 15.54 -1.94
C GLU A 60 3.99 14.70 -3.20
N ALA A 61 3.68 15.28 -4.37
CA ALA A 61 3.77 14.58 -5.65
C ALA A 61 3.01 13.23 -5.69
N GLY A 62 1.82 13.15 -5.06
CA GLY A 62 1.00 11.95 -5.01
C GLY A 62 1.53 10.84 -4.09
N VAL A 63 2.55 11.15 -3.28
CA VAL A 63 3.15 10.25 -2.29
C VAL A 63 2.77 10.73 -0.88
N LEU A 64 2.18 9.86 -0.07
CA LEU A 64 1.99 10.06 1.37
C LEU A 64 3.13 9.34 2.14
N PRO A 65 4.03 10.06 2.85
CA PRO A 65 5.12 9.42 3.57
C PRO A 65 4.65 8.60 4.78
N GLU A 66 5.03 7.32 4.85
CA GLU A 66 4.72 6.49 6.03
C GLU A 66 5.66 6.78 7.21
N ARG A 67 5.04 7.00 8.38
CA ARG A 67 5.75 7.14 9.66
C ARG A 67 5.86 5.80 10.36
N LYS A 68 7.04 5.18 10.29
CA LYS A 68 7.33 3.82 10.82
C LYS A 68 6.57 3.50 12.12
N TYR A 69 6.83 4.21 13.22
CA TYR A 69 6.22 3.90 14.54
C TYR A 69 4.90 4.62 14.85
N GLN A 70 4.18 5.12 13.84
CA GLN A 70 2.82 5.65 14.01
C GLN A 70 1.80 4.90 13.15
N ALA A 71 2.19 4.53 11.93
CA ALA A 71 1.40 3.67 11.06
C ALA A 71 1.45 2.20 11.50
N PHE A 72 2.62 1.71 11.87
CA PHE A 72 2.84 0.33 12.28
C PHE A 72 2.46 0.10 13.75
N ARG A 73 1.47 -0.77 14.00
CA ARG A 73 0.97 -1.12 15.34
C ARG A 73 0.66 -2.62 15.37
N HIS A 74 1.34 -3.39 16.22
CA HIS A 74 1.09 -4.84 16.33
C HIS A 74 -0.33 -5.19 16.86
N ASP A 75 -0.96 -4.25 17.56
CA ASP A 75 -2.34 -4.33 18.07
C ASP A 75 -3.42 -3.98 17.04
N LEU A 76 -3.05 -3.38 15.90
CA LEU A 76 -3.98 -3.18 14.79
C LEU A 76 -4.08 -4.48 13.99
N LEU A 77 -5.08 -5.32 14.30
CA LEU A 77 -5.31 -6.60 13.62
C LEU A 77 -5.96 -6.47 12.24
N VAL A 78 -5.60 -5.42 11.49
CA VAL A 78 -5.93 -5.18 10.08
C VAL A 78 -4.64 -4.79 9.36
N ALA A 79 -4.32 -5.47 8.26
CA ALA A 79 -3.02 -5.36 7.60
C ALA A 79 -2.87 -4.06 6.78
N SER A 80 -1.68 -3.47 6.72
CA SER A 80 -1.41 -2.26 5.93
C SER A 80 -1.11 -2.58 4.47
N PHE A 81 -1.99 -2.18 3.55
CA PHE A 81 -1.67 -2.12 2.12
C PHE A 81 -1.15 -0.72 1.77
N HIS A 82 0.17 -0.56 1.76
CA HIS A 82 0.83 0.65 1.28
C HIS A 82 1.18 0.52 -0.22
N PRO A 83 0.56 1.27 -1.16
CA PRO A 83 0.74 1.07 -2.61
C PRO A 83 2.20 1.19 -3.09
N LEU A 84 3.01 2.05 -2.48
CA LEU A 84 4.43 2.21 -2.83
C LEU A 84 5.38 1.15 -2.22
N HIS A 85 4.89 0.22 -1.40
CA HIS A 85 5.70 -0.89 -0.90
C HIS A 85 5.84 -2.01 -1.94
N ARG A 86 6.87 -2.85 -1.78
CA ARG A 86 7.06 -4.04 -2.64
C ARG A 86 5.91 -5.02 -2.45
N ALA A 87 5.64 -5.85 -3.46
CA ALA A 87 4.66 -6.95 -3.34
C ALA A 87 4.94 -7.85 -2.13
N LYS A 88 6.23 -7.95 -1.73
CA LYS A 88 6.64 -8.66 -0.52
C LYS A 88 5.88 -8.26 0.75
N TRP A 89 5.48 -6.99 0.87
CA TRP A 89 4.82 -6.43 2.04
C TRP A 89 3.50 -7.12 2.39
N THR A 90 2.68 -7.54 1.41
CA THR A 90 1.38 -8.21 1.64
C THR A 90 1.47 -9.43 2.56
N ALA A 91 2.39 -10.36 2.30
CA ALA A 91 2.52 -11.54 3.15
C ALA A 91 3.26 -11.23 4.47
N HIS A 92 4.10 -10.19 4.49
CA HIS A 92 4.79 -9.74 5.71
C HIS A 92 3.78 -9.18 6.72
N GLU A 93 2.91 -8.27 6.29
CA GLU A 93 1.80 -7.70 7.08
C GLU A 93 0.85 -8.78 7.64
N LEU A 94 0.34 -9.68 6.78
CA LEU A 94 -0.49 -10.79 7.23
C LEU A 94 0.24 -11.71 8.22
N CYS A 95 1.57 -11.82 8.12
CA CYS A 95 2.36 -12.61 9.06
C CYS A 95 2.44 -11.95 10.45
N HIS A 96 2.50 -10.61 10.55
CA HIS A 96 2.40 -9.90 11.84
C HIS A 96 1.08 -10.24 12.52
N LEU A 97 -0.03 -10.10 11.80
CA LEU A 97 -1.36 -10.39 12.32
C LEU A 97 -1.52 -11.85 12.76
N LEU A 98 -0.99 -12.81 11.99
CA LEU A 98 -1.06 -14.24 12.31
C LEU A 98 -0.29 -14.62 13.60
N VAL A 99 0.81 -13.92 13.88
CA VAL A 99 1.60 -14.06 15.12
C VAL A 99 0.89 -13.36 16.28
N GLY A 100 0.42 -12.13 16.07
CA GLY A 100 -0.20 -11.29 17.09
C GLY A 100 0.84 -10.53 17.94
N PHE A 101 0.41 -10.04 19.10
CA PHE A 101 1.22 -9.20 19.99
C PHE A 101 1.05 -9.57 21.46
N ALA A 102 2.08 -9.28 22.28
CA ALA A 102 2.01 -9.47 23.72
C ALA A 102 1.70 -8.16 24.45
N TYR A 103 0.69 -8.19 25.34
CA TYR A 103 0.32 -7.07 26.20
C TYR A 103 -0.34 -7.55 27.50
N ARG A 104 -0.11 -6.80 28.58
CA ARG A 104 -0.89 -6.82 29.82
C ARG A 104 -0.69 -5.49 30.57
N PRO A 105 -1.62 -5.04 31.42
CA PRO A 105 -1.55 -3.71 32.05
C PRO A 105 -0.34 -3.47 32.96
N ASP A 106 0.16 -4.52 33.64
CA ASP A 106 1.32 -4.47 34.54
C ASP A 106 2.66 -4.75 33.82
N ALA A 107 2.69 -4.75 32.48
CA ALA A 107 3.88 -5.02 31.71
C ALA A 107 4.95 -3.94 31.90
N SER A 108 6.22 -4.35 31.97
CA SER A 108 7.34 -3.42 31.95
C SER A 108 7.67 -2.97 30.52
N PRO A 109 8.35 -1.83 30.32
CA PRO A 109 8.87 -1.45 29.00
C PRO A 109 9.75 -2.54 28.35
N GLY A 110 10.46 -3.33 29.18
CA GLY A 110 11.22 -4.49 28.71
C GLY A 110 10.33 -5.63 28.19
N PHE A 111 9.17 -5.89 28.82
CA PHE A 111 8.18 -6.83 28.30
C PHE A 111 7.66 -6.39 26.93
N HIS A 112 7.27 -5.12 26.78
CA HIS A 112 6.78 -4.60 25.50
C HIS A 112 7.84 -4.66 24.39
N ALA A 113 9.10 -4.36 24.71
CA ALA A 113 10.20 -4.51 23.76
C ALA A 113 10.45 -5.98 23.38
N LEU A 114 10.42 -6.93 24.31
CA LEU A 114 10.54 -8.35 23.97
C LEU A 114 9.33 -8.87 23.16
N GLY A 115 8.12 -8.41 23.49
CA GLY A 115 6.90 -8.72 22.72
C GLY A 115 6.96 -8.18 21.30
N ALA A 116 7.45 -6.94 21.11
CA ALA A 116 7.66 -6.35 19.79
C ALA A 116 8.74 -7.07 18.97
N TRP A 117 9.85 -7.49 19.59
CA TRP A 117 10.89 -8.30 18.93
C TRP A 117 10.31 -9.63 18.43
N LEU A 118 9.50 -10.30 19.25
CA LEU A 118 8.84 -11.56 18.89
C LEU A 118 7.80 -11.38 17.78
N ALA A 119 6.99 -10.32 17.81
CA ALA A 119 6.01 -10.02 16.75
C ALA A 119 6.69 -9.80 15.38
N GLU A 120 7.84 -9.11 15.35
CA GLU A 120 8.60 -8.82 14.13
C GLU A 120 9.40 -10.03 13.59
N LEU A 121 9.77 -10.98 14.45
CA LEU A 121 10.76 -12.02 14.17
C LEU A 121 10.38 -12.91 12.97
N LEU A 122 9.18 -13.49 12.96
CA LEU A 122 8.74 -14.37 11.88
C LEU A 122 8.42 -13.61 10.58
N PRO A 123 7.75 -12.44 10.59
CA PRO A 123 7.58 -11.58 9.41
C PRO A 123 8.91 -11.19 8.73
N VAL A 124 9.97 -10.93 9.49
CA VAL A 124 11.32 -10.69 8.93
C VAL A 124 11.92 -11.99 8.38
N ALA A 125 11.80 -13.10 9.10
CA ALA A 125 12.29 -14.39 8.60
C ALA A 125 11.59 -14.82 7.29
N LEU A 126 10.28 -14.56 7.18
CA LEU A 126 9.49 -14.72 5.96
C LEU A 126 10.05 -13.85 4.83
N TYR A 127 10.25 -12.55 5.08
CA TYR A 127 10.70 -11.61 4.05
C TYR A 127 12.06 -11.97 3.47
N TYR A 128 13.05 -12.30 4.31
CA TYR A 128 14.44 -12.48 3.88
C TYR A 128 14.85 -13.93 3.57
N PHE A 129 14.09 -14.93 4.05
CA PHE A 129 14.41 -16.34 3.83
C PHE A 129 13.26 -17.12 3.24
N PHE A 130 12.12 -17.25 3.93
CA PHE A 130 11.10 -18.24 3.52
C PHE A 130 10.43 -17.90 2.18
N ASP A 131 10.26 -16.61 1.84
CA ASP A 131 9.84 -16.23 0.49
C ASP A 131 10.89 -16.57 -0.58
N GLU A 132 12.18 -16.37 -0.29
CA GLU A 132 13.27 -16.56 -1.27
C GLU A 132 13.48 -18.03 -1.67
N ILE A 133 12.90 -18.98 -0.92
CA ILE A 133 12.94 -20.43 -1.23
C ILE A 133 12.55 -20.67 -2.69
N ASP A 134 11.41 -20.16 -3.15
CA ASP A 134 10.93 -20.39 -4.52
C ASP A 134 10.45 -19.12 -5.25
N LEU A 135 10.73 -17.93 -4.71
CA LEU A 135 10.45 -16.66 -5.39
C LEU A 135 11.13 -16.58 -6.77
N ARG A 136 10.38 -16.17 -7.79
CA ARG A 136 10.91 -15.93 -9.14
C ARG A 136 11.59 -14.57 -9.23
N ARG A 137 12.73 -14.51 -9.95
CA ARG A 137 13.49 -13.29 -10.26
C ARG A 137 13.58 -13.09 -11.77
N CYS A 138 13.93 -11.89 -12.22
CA CYS A 138 14.32 -11.68 -13.62
C CYS A 138 15.70 -12.29 -13.90
N ALA A 139 16.04 -12.54 -15.17
CA ALA A 139 17.27 -13.21 -15.57
C ALA A 139 18.56 -12.56 -15.02
N ARG A 140 18.57 -11.22 -14.85
CA ARG A 140 19.67 -10.45 -14.25
C ARG A 140 19.92 -10.78 -12.77
N HIS A 141 18.91 -11.23 -12.04
CA HIS A 141 18.97 -11.53 -10.61
C HIS A 141 18.67 -13.01 -10.30
N GLU A 142 18.63 -13.87 -11.31
CA GLU A 142 18.38 -15.30 -11.14
C GLU A 142 19.56 -15.98 -10.42
N GLY A 143 19.26 -16.83 -9.44
CA GLY A 143 20.27 -17.43 -8.56
C GLY A 143 20.88 -16.47 -7.53
N GLY A 144 20.50 -15.18 -7.55
CA GLY A 144 20.86 -14.21 -6.52
C GLY A 144 20.09 -14.39 -5.21
N GLY A 145 20.56 -13.72 -4.16
CA GLY A 145 19.90 -13.65 -2.86
C GLY A 145 18.80 -12.58 -2.76
N PRO A 146 18.24 -12.33 -1.57
CA PRO A 146 17.30 -11.25 -1.33
C PRO A 146 17.88 -9.88 -1.73
N LEU A 147 17.10 -9.09 -2.47
CA LEU A 147 17.47 -7.74 -2.90
C LEU A 147 17.36 -6.73 -1.74
N TYR A 148 18.39 -6.69 -0.89
CA TYR A 148 18.51 -5.71 0.21
C TYR A 148 18.47 -4.27 -0.33
N ARG A 149 17.42 -3.52 0.03
CA ARG A 149 17.20 -2.09 -0.27
C ARG A 149 17.05 -1.72 -1.76
N GLN A 150 17.61 -2.48 -2.69
CA GLN A 150 17.49 -2.27 -4.14
C GLN A 150 16.12 -2.73 -4.67
N PHE A 151 15.42 -1.88 -5.42
CA PHE A 151 14.19 -2.21 -6.13
C PHE A 151 14.50 -2.64 -7.57
N CYS A 152 13.71 -3.58 -8.12
CA CYS A 152 13.80 -3.99 -9.52
C CYS A 152 12.41 -4.36 -10.04
N GLY A 153 11.85 -3.53 -10.93
CA GLY A 153 10.52 -3.75 -11.51
C GLY A 153 10.39 -5.11 -12.19
N ASP A 154 11.39 -5.52 -12.98
CA ASP A 154 11.43 -6.84 -13.62
C ASP A 154 11.32 -8.00 -12.63
N CYS A 155 11.87 -7.85 -11.41
CA CYS A 155 11.80 -8.87 -10.37
C CYS A 155 10.42 -8.94 -9.73
N GLU A 156 9.78 -7.80 -9.45
CA GLU A 156 8.41 -7.78 -8.92
C GLU A 156 7.44 -8.35 -9.97
N GLN A 157 7.57 -7.97 -11.24
CA GLN A 157 6.77 -8.53 -12.35
C GLN A 157 7.04 -10.03 -12.56
N ALA A 158 8.31 -10.47 -12.50
CA ALA A 158 8.63 -11.89 -12.56
C ALA A 158 7.95 -12.68 -11.42
N ALA A 159 7.95 -12.14 -10.20
CA ALA A 159 7.35 -12.78 -9.03
C ALA A 159 5.82 -13.00 -9.16
N LEU A 160 5.09 -12.14 -9.89
CA LEU A 160 3.65 -12.31 -10.14
C LEU A 160 3.31 -13.57 -10.97
N ASN A 161 4.30 -14.18 -11.65
CA ASN A 161 4.14 -15.46 -12.35
C ASN A 161 4.18 -16.68 -11.42
N GLY A 162 4.19 -16.45 -10.10
CA GLY A 162 4.24 -17.49 -9.08
C GLY A 162 5.61 -18.15 -8.91
N PRO A 163 5.70 -19.17 -8.02
CA PRO A 163 6.96 -19.78 -7.65
C PRO A 163 7.70 -20.38 -8.85
N ARG A 164 9.04 -20.42 -8.77
CA ARG A 164 9.90 -21.09 -9.76
C ARG A 164 10.04 -22.58 -9.46
N PRO A 165 10.24 -23.46 -10.45
CA PRO A 165 10.15 -24.92 -10.26
C PRO A 165 11.19 -25.56 -9.34
N HIS A 166 12.29 -24.85 -9.04
CA HIS A 166 13.44 -25.39 -8.32
C HIS A 166 13.71 -24.57 -7.06
N PRO A 167 13.32 -25.06 -5.87
CA PRO A 167 13.48 -24.32 -4.62
C PRO A 167 14.93 -24.29 -4.13
N HIS A 168 15.32 -23.17 -3.55
CA HIS A 168 16.57 -22.93 -2.84
C HIS A 168 16.44 -23.35 -1.36
N VAL A 169 16.54 -24.65 -1.11
CA VAL A 169 16.42 -25.26 0.23
C VAL A 169 17.40 -24.72 1.30
N HIS A 170 18.45 -23.99 0.90
CA HIS A 170 19.34 -23.35 1.87
C HIS A 170 18.66 -22.21 2.64
N PHE A 171 17.71 -21.48 2.02
CA PHE A 171 16.99 -20.41 2.70
C PHE A 171 16.09 -20.93 3.83
N GLU A 172 15.50 -22.13 3.70
CA GLU A 172 14.77 -22.72 4.83
C GLU A 172 15.69 -22.91 6.04
N ARG A 173 16.87 -23.53 5.82
CA ARG A 173 17.85 -23.77 6.86
C ARG A 173 18.37 -22.47 7.49
N GLU A 174 18.58 -21.43 6.68
CA GLU A 174 19.05 -20.13 7.16
C GLU A 174 17.96 -19.36 7.92
N GLY A 175 16.70 -19.41 7.46
CA GLY A 175 15.57 -18.80 8.16
C GLY A 175 15.27 -19.48 9.51
N ARG A 176 15.37 -20.81 9.58
CA ARG A 176 15.28 -21.56 10.85
C ARG A 176 16.42 -21.17 11.79
N ALA A 177 17.67 -21.20 11.32
CA ALA A 177 18.84 -20.80 12.12
C ALA A 177 18.83 -19.31 12.54
N PHE A 178 18.17 -18.45 11.76
CA PHE A 178 17.89 -17.06 12.13
C PHE A 178 16.93 -17.00 13.33
N ILE A 179 15.77 -17.64 13.23
CA ILE A 179 14.78 -17.69 14.33
C ILE A 179 15.38 -18.30 15.60
N ASP A 180 16.08 -19.43 15.51
CA ASP A 180 16.72 -20.08 16.67
C ASP A 180 17.70 -19.13 17.40
N ARG A 181 18.48 -18.34 16.65
CA ARG A 181 19.44 -17.38 17.21
C ARG A 181 18.76 -16.21 17.91
N GLU A 182 17.70 -15.67 17.30
CA GLU A 182 16.94 -14.54 17.85
C GLU A 182 16.12 -14.97 19.07
N LEU A 183 15.46 -16.14 19.06
CA LEU A 183 14.79 -16.70 20.25
C LEU A 183 15.78 -16.94 21.40
N ALA A 184 16.98 -17.46 21.09
CA ALA A 184 18.04 -17.59 22.09
C ALA A 184 18.53 -16.23 22.61
N ALA A 185 18.42 -15.14 21.84
CA ALA A 185 18.74 -13.78 22.27
C ALA A 185 17.64 -13.18 23.17
N VAL A 186 16.37 -13.35 22.79
CA VAL A 186 15.21 -13.00 23.62
C VAL A 186 15.27 -13.70 24.99
N GLU A 187 15.58 -14.99 25.04
CA GLU A 187 15.68 -15.72 26.32
C GLU A 187 16.92 -15.32 27.16
N ARG A 188 18.00 -14.82 26.53
CA ARG A 188 19.11 -14.19 27.27
C ARG A 188 18.67 -12.85 27.87
N ALA A 189 18.01 -12.00 27.07
CA ALA A 189 17.50 -10.71 27.51
C ALA A 189 16.45 -10.85 28.63
N ARG A 190 15.56 -11.86 28.54
CA ARG A 190 14.60 -12.21 29.59
C ARG A 190 15.26 -12.57 30.92
N LYS A 191 16.47 -13.15 30.89
CA LYS A 191 17.25 -13.55 32.08
C LYS A 191 18.14 -12.44 32.64
N SER A 192 18.74 -11.61 31.79
CA SER A 192 19.63 -10.52 32.22
C SER A 192 18.89 -9.22 32.55
N GLY A 193 17.71 -8.99 31.94
CA GLY A 193 17.07 -7.67 31.88
C GLY A 193 17.70 -6.72 30.86
N GLU A 194 18.76 -7.14 30.16
CA GLU A 194 19.46 -6.34 29.15
C GLU A 194 19.07 -6.78 27.73
N ILE A 195 18.45 -5.88 26.97
CA ILE A 195 18.02 -6.15 25.60
C ILE A 195 19.20 -5.90 24.65
N VAL A 196 19.88 -6.98 24.25
CA VAL A 196 21.02 -6.96 23.32
C VAL A 196 20.76 -7.91 22.16
N GLY A 197 20.52 -7.34 20.97
CA GLY A 197 20.25 -8.08 19.73
C GLY A 197 21.48 -8.59 19.01
N THR A 198 21.24 -9.26 17.88
CA THR A 198 22.28 -9.52 16.87
C THR A 198 21.89 -8.93 15.53
N ARG A 199 22.77 -8.09 14.97
CA ARG A 199 22.54 -7.47 13.67
C ARG A 199 22.65 -8.51 12.54
N PHE A 200 21.62 -8.59 11.69
CA PHE A 200 21.63 -9.38 10.45
C PHE A 200 21.58 -8.42 9.24
N GLY A 201 22.70 -8.32 8.51
CA GLY A 201 22.83 -7.38 7.40
C GLY A 201 22.62 -5.92 7.84
N SER A 202 21.49 -5.33 7.48
CA SER A 202 21.10 -3.98 7.91
C SER A 202 19.99 -3.93 8.97
N ILE A 203 19.60 -5.08 9.54
CA ILE A 203 18.46 -5.23 10.46
C ILE A 203 18.98 -5.52 11.86
N ASP A 204 18.38 -4.90 12.87
CA ASP A 204 18.60 -5.19 14.29
C ASP A 204 17.24 -5.17 14.99
N LEU A 205 16.66 -6.37 15.16
CA LEU A 205 15.31 -6.53 15.70
C LEU A 205 15.18 -6.03 17.14
N ALA A 206 16.24 -6.14 17.94
CA ALA A 206 16.24 -5.65 19.31
C ALA A 206 16.22 -4.11 19.34
N SER A 207 17.01 -3.46 18.48
CA SER A 207 17.02 -2.01 18.35
C SER A 207 15.67 -1.47 17.85
N ASP A 208 15.09 -2.10 16.82
CA ASP A 208 13.77 -1.73 16.29
C ASP A 208 12.65 -1.95 17.34
N ALA A 209 12.73 -3.03 18.12
CA ALA A 209 11.75 -3.32 19.17
C ALA A 209 11.85 -2.39 20.39
N ILE A 210 13.07 -1.95 20.77
CA ILE A 210 13.26 -0.89 21.77
C ILE A 210 12.65 0.43 21.25
N ALA A 211 12.87 0.77 19.97
CA ALA A 211 12.32 1.98 19.37
C ALA A 211 10.77 1.94 19.31
N TYR A 212 10.17 0.80 18.93
CA TYR A 212 8.72 0.57 18.98
C TYR A 212 8.18 0.75 20.41
N ALA A 213 8.76 0.06 21.39
CA ALA A 213 8.30 0.13 22.78
C ALA A 213 8.45 1.54 23.37
N ALA A 214 9.50 2.28 23.01
CA ALA A 214 9.67 3.68 23.40
C ALA A 214 8.64 4.61 22.75
N ALA A 215 8.42 4.47 21.44
CA ALA A 215 7.47 5.30 20.68
C ALA A 215 6.02 5.10 21.13
N HIS A 216 5.63 3.86 21.47
CA HIS A 216 4.29 3.56 21.95
C HIS A 216 4.15 3.56 23.48
N ARG A 217 5.18 3.89 24.25
CA ARG A 217 5.19 3.69 25.71
C ARG A 217 3.97 4.28 26.41
N ARG A 218 3.72 5.58 26.25
CA ARG A 218 2.61 6.28 26.92
C ARG A 218 1.26 5.67 26.55
N ARG A 219 1.12 5.21 25.31
CA ARG A 219 -0.07 4.57 24.77
C ARG A 219 -0.30 3.19 25.39
N LEU A 220 0.73 2.37 25.52
CA LEU A 220 0.64 1.04 26.13
C LEU A 220 0.37 1.12 27.65
N GLU A 221 0.87 2.18 28.29
CA GLU A 221 0.67 2.49 29.71
C GLU A 221 -0.64 3.25 30.01
N SER A 222 -1.57 3.45 29.05
CA SER A 222 -2.80 4.24 29.27
C SER A 222 -4.06 3.40 29.58
N GLU A 223 -4.96 3.95 30.38
CA GLU A 223 -6.24 3.33 30.77
C GLU A 223 -7.10 2.99 29.54
N SER A 224 -7.13 3.86 28.52
CA SER A 224 -7.85 3.59 27.27
C SER A 224 -7.25 2.46 26.43
N PHE A 225 -5.96 2.14 26.57
CA PHE A 225 -5.38 0.95 25.93
C PHE A 225 -5.64 -0.34 26.74
N GLU A 226 -5.65 -0.26 28.07
CA GLU A 226 -6.15 -1.36 28.93
C GLU A 226 -7.63 -1.65 28.65
N ARG A 227 -8.47 -0.62 28.51
CA ARG A 227 -9.88 -0.75 28.13
C ARG A 227 -10.04 -1.35 26.74
N PHE A 228 -9.33 -0.83 25.74
CA PHE A 228 -9.34 -1.39 24.39
C PHE A 228 -8.98 -2.88 24.37
N THR A 229 -7.89 -3.26 25.02
CA THR A 229 -7.45 -4.66 25.03
C THR A 229 -8.38 -5.59 25.80
N SER A 230 -9.04 -5.13 26.86
CA SER A 230 -9.99 -5.92 27.65
C SER A 230 -11.40 -6.02 27.04
N GLU A 231 -11.90 -4.96 26.39
CA GLU A 231 -13.26 -4.92 25.84
C GLU A 231 -13.39 -5.45 24.40
N PHE A 232 -12.33 -5.39 23.59
CA PHE A 232 -12.41 -5.68 22.15
C PHE A 232 -11.70 -6.96 21.69
N PHE A 233 -10.84 -7.59 22.50
CA PHE A 233 -10.14 -8.81 22.13
C PHE A 233 -10.81 -10.07 22.71
N SER A 234 -11.16 -10.99 21.82
CA SER A 234 -11.63 -12.33 22.18
C SER A 234 -10.45 -13.28 22.47
N GLU A 235 -10.70 -14.38 23.18
CA GLU A 235 -9.69 -15.41 23.42
C GLU A 235 -9.12 -15.95 22.09
N GLY A 236 -7.79 -15.93 21.95
CA GLY A 236 -7.12 -16.36 20.72
C GLY A 236 -7.21 -15.39 19.54
N ALA A 237 -7.72 -14.16 19.72
CA ALA A 237 -7.84 -13.16 18.64
C ALA A 237 -6.50 -12.66 18.07
N GLY A 238 -5.40 -12.81 18.82
CA GLY A 238 -4.07 -12.29 18.49
C GLY A 238 -3.39 -11.51 19.63
N LEU A 239 -4.09 -11.30 20.76
CA LEU A 239 -3.52 -10.76 21.99
C LEU A 239 -2.99 -11.91 22.88
N HIS A 240 -1.75 -11.77 23.35
CA HIS A 240 -1.07 -12.72 24.24
C HIS A 240 -0.75 -12.05 25.59
N ALA A 241 -1.07 -12.73 26.70
CA ALA A 241 -0.83 -12.20 28.05
C ALA A 241 0.63 -12.36 28.52
N ASP A 242 1.42 -13.18 27.84
CA ASP A 242 2.81 -13.48 28.17
C ASP A 242 3.66 -13.74 26.92
N LEU A 243 4.98 -13.83 27.10
CA LEU A 243 5.92 -14.00 25.98
C LEU A 243 6.04 -15.47 25.52
N ASP A 244 5.74 -16.44 26.39
CA ASP A 244 5.88 -17.85 26.06
C ASP A 244 4.71 -18.29 25.16
N SER A 245 3.48 -17.82 25.41
CA SER A 245 2.33 -18.01 24.50
C SER A 245 2.53 -17.36 23.12
N LEU A 246 3.17 -16.18 23.06
CA LEU A 246 3.56 -15.54 21.80
C LEU A 246 4.65 -16.36 21.06
N ILE A 247 5.63 -16.93 21.77
CA ILE A 247 6.65 -17.83 21.18
C ILE A 247 6.00 -19.11 20.64
N GLU A 248 5.10 -19.74 21.40
CA GLU A 248 4.35 -20.91 20.94
C GLU A 248 3.57 -20.62 19.66
N ARG A 249 2.89 -19.46 19.61
CA ARG A 249 2.17 -19.02 18.42
C ARG A 249 3.08 -18.75 17.23
N LEU A 250 4.22 -18.08 17.45
CA LEU A 250 5.22 -17.84 16.41
C LEU A 250 5.71 -19.16 15.80
N LEU A 251 6.02 -20.16 16.63
CA LEU A 251 6.50 -21.46 16.16
C LEU A 251 5.39 -22.26 15.45
N GLU A 252 4.14 -22.20 15.93
CA GLU A 252 2.97 -22.77 15.26
C GLU A 252 2.82 -22.20 13.83
N VAL A 253 2.82 -20.86 13.70
CA VAL A 253 2.68 -20.18 12.40
C VAL A 253 3.89 -20.44 11.50
N MET A 254 5.11 -20.48 12.05
CA MET A 254 6.33 -20.80 11.30
C MET A 254 6.22 -22.18 10.62
N GLU A 255 5.79 -23.22 11.34
CA GLU A 255 5.62 -24.54 10.72
C GLU A 255 4.47 -24.56 9.70
N GLY A 256 3.39 -23.82 9.94
CA GLY A 256 2.35 -23.60 8.92
C GLY A 256 2.88 -23.00 7.62
N ILE A 257 3.82 -22.05 7.70
CA ILE A 257 4.45 -21.39 6.55
C ILE A 257 5.51 -22.29 5.89
N VAL A 258 6.35 -22.97 6.68
CA VAL A 258 7.55 -23.67 6.19
C VAL A 258 7.27 -25.12 5.81
N SER A 259 6.60 -25.89 6.66
CA SER A 259 6.28 -27.30 6.38
C SER A 259 4.84 -27.51 5.87
N GLY A 260 3.96 -26.52 6.05
CA GLY A 260 2.53 -26.66 5.74
C GLY A 260 1.75 -27.38 6.84
N ALA A 261 2.27 -27.36 8.07
CA ALA A 261 1.62 -27.96 9.23
C ALA A 261 0.24 -27.33 9.50
N PRO A 262 -0.69 -28.06 10.15
CA PRO A 262 -1.92 -27.46 10.66
C PRO A 262 -1.63 -26.37 11.69
N VAL A 263 -2.31 -25.23 11.55
CA VAL A 263 -2.24 -24.08 12.46
C VAL A 263 -3.65 -23.65 12.78
N ARG A 264 -3.92 -23.39 14.06
CA ARG A 264 -5.20 -22.87 14.54
C ARG A 264 -5.45 -21.47 13.93
N PRO A 265 -6.62 -21.22 13.32
CA PRO A 265 -7.04 -19.86 12.97
C PRO A 265 -7.09 -18.95 14.20
N LEU A 266 -6.96 -17.65 13.99
CA LEU A 266 -7.19 -16.67 15.07
C LEU A 266 -8.67 -16.59 15.41
N GLY A 267 -8.98 -16.43 16.69
CA GLY A 267 -10.34 -16.26 17.21
C GLY A 267 -10.85 -14.82 17.10
N ALA A 268 -11.15 -14.36 15.89
CA ALA A 268 -11.98 -13.17 15.66
C ALA A 268 -12.53 -13.15 14.22
N SER A 269 -13.81 -12.82 14.08
CA SER A 269 -14.42 -12.55 12.76
C SER A 269 -13.95 -11.23 12.16
N ARG A 270 -14.22 -11.00 10.87
CA ARG A 270 -13.95 -9.72 10.22
C ARG A 270 -14.63 -8.55 10.93
N MET A 271 -15.87 -8.70 11.39
CA MET A 271 -16.62 -7.61 12.05
C MET A 271 -16.08 -7.30 13.44
N GLU A 272 -15.58 -8.28 14.19
CA GLU A 272 -14.89 -8.02 15.45
C GLU A 272 -13.62 -7.19 15.25
N ARG A 273 -12.87 -7.41 14.16
CA ARG A 273 -11.68 -6.61 13.81
C ARG A 273 -12.02 -5.19 13.39
N ILE A 274 -13.14 -4.99 12.69
CA ILE A 274 -13.65 -3.65 12.38
C ILE A 274 -14.08 -2.94 13.66
N ALA A 275 -14.80 -3.62 14.56
CA ALA A 275 -15.18 -3.09 15.86
C ALA A 275 -13.98 -2.75 16.74
N GLN A 276 -12.90 -3.57 16.71
CA GLN A 276 -11.61 -3.27 17.37
C GLN A 276 -11.03 -1.92 16.88
N ASP A 277 -10.88 -1.74 15.57
CA ASP A 277 -10.26 -0.53 15.03
C ASP A 277 -11.10 0.74 15.29
N LEU A 278 -12.43 0.64 15.14
CA LEU A 278 -13.35 1.74 15.45
C LEU A 278 -13.41 2.05 16.95
N GLY A 279 -13.49 1.02 17.79
CA GLY A 279 -13.50 1.14 19.24
C GLY A 279 -12.26 1.87 19.75
N TYR A 280 -11.08 1.54 19.22
CA TYR A 280 -9.85 2.23 19.60
C TYR A 280 -9.79 3.68 19.11
N ARG A 281 -10.28 3.97 17.90
CA ARG A 281 -10.41 5.35 17.40
C ARG A 281 -11.32 6.20 18.31
N LEU A 282 -12.46 5.66 18.74
CA LEU A 282 -13.39 6.34 19.64
C LEU A 282 -12.83 6.53 21.06
N LEU A 283 -12.08 5.55 21.58
CA LEU A 283 -11.40 5.68 22.88
C LEU A 283 -10.36 6.82 22.89
N LEU A 284 -9.62 7.00 21.80
CA LEU A 284 -8.68 8.14 21.67
C LEU A 284 -9.39 9.51 21.66
N ILE A 285 -10.63 9.58 21.18
CA ILE A 285 -11.44 10.81 21.21
C ILE A 285 -12.03 11.02 22.61
N LEU A 286 -12.47 9.93 23.27
CA LEU A 286 -12.95 9.96 24.65
C LEU A 286 -11.87 10.46 25.63
N ASP A 287 -10.60 10.10 25.43
CA ASP A 287 -9.46 10.58 26.24
C ASP A 287 -9.34 12.12 26.29
N GLU A 288 -9.91 12.85 25.33
CA GLU A 288 -9.92 14.33 25.27
C GLU A 288 -11.34 14.93 25.34
N THR A 289 -12.38 14.12 25.59
CA THR A 289 -13.78 14.57 25.58
C THR A 289 -14.46 14.40 26.95
N GLU A 290 -14.85 15.51 27.56
CA GLU A 290 -15.58 15.54 28.84
C GLU A 290 -17.10 15.77 28.66
N GLY A 291 -17.85 15.67 29.76
CA GLY A 291 -19.27 16.03 29.82
C GLY A 291 -20.21 15.08 29.08
N ASP A 292 -21.34 15.61 28.60
CA ASP A 292 -22.40 14.82 27.97
C ASP A 292 -21.90 14.12 26.68
N ALA A 293 -21.04 14.78 25.89
CA ALA A 293 -20.41 14.17 24.72
C ALA A 293 -19.54 12.95 25.08
N GLY A 294 -18.75 13.04 26.15
CA GLY A 294 -17.97 11.91 26.66
C GLY A 294 -18.86 10.73 27.10
N VAL A 295 -20.01 11.03 27.73
CA VAL A 295 -21.00 10.02 28.13
C VAL A 295 -21.66 9.33 26.93
N GLU A 296 -21.95 10.05 25.84
CA GLU A 296 -22.49 9.41 24.63
C GLU A 296 -21.42 8.62 23.85
N LEU A 297 -20.18 9.12 23.76
CA LEU A 297 -19.04 8.36 23.20
C LEU A 297 -18.80 7.05 23.96
N ASP A 298 -18.81 7.10 25.29
CA ASP A 298 -18.68 5.93 26.16
C ASP A 298 -19.74 4.86 25.85
N ARG A 299 -21.00 5.28 25.68
CA ARG A 299 -22.11 4.39 25.28
C ARG A 299 -21.96 3.83 23.86
N MET A 300 -21.32 4.55 22.94
CA MET A 300 -21.03 4.06 21.59
C MET A 300 -19.94 2.98 21.62
N ILE A 301 -18.86 3.20 22.38
CA ILE A 301 -17.79 2.23 22.61
C ILE A 301 -18.38 0.95 23.23
N ASP A 302 -19.20 1.10 24.27
CA ASP A 302 -19.93 0.01 24.93
C ASP A 302 -20.83 -0.78 23.96
N ARG A 303 -21.46 -0.11 22.99
CA ARG A 303 -22.31 -0.72 21.95
C ARG A 303 -21.49 -1.52 20.95
N LEU A 304 -20.36 -0.98 20.48
CA LEU A 304 -19.43 -1.70 19.60
C LEU A 304 -18.85 -2.93 20.29
N ALA A 305 -18.34 -2.78 21.52
CA ALA A 305 -17.71 -3.85 22.27
C ALA A 305 -18.64 -5.06 22.50
N LYS A 306 -19.94 -4.81 22.70
CA LYS A 306 -20.97 -5.84 22.97
C LYS A 306 -21.60 -6.42 21.70
N GLY A 307 -21.77 -5.61 20.65
CA GLY A 307 -22.45 -6.02 19.42
C GLY A 307 -21.52 -6.65 18.39
N ARG A 308 -20.41 -5.95 18.05
CA ARG A 308 -19.37 -6.37 17.10
C ARG A 308 -19.89 -6.89 15.74
N ASP A 309 -21.02 -6.36 15.27
CA ASP A 309 -21.68 -6.73 14.01
C ASP A 309 -22.01 -5.49 13.15
N ASP A 310 -22.44 -5.72 11.91
CA ASP A 310 -22.87 -4.68 10.97
C ASP A 310 -23.90 -3.69 11.54
N ALA A 311 -24.79 -4.14 12.43
CA ALA A 311 -25.86 -3.32 12.98
C ALA A 311 -25.33 -2.41 14.10
N ALA A 312 -24.46 -2.93 14.97
CA ALA A 312 -23.75 -2.15 15.97
C ALA A 312 -22.83 -1.11 15.34
N ILE A 313 -22.12 -1.47 14.26
CA ILE A 313 -21.24 -0.55 13.52
C ILE A 313 -22.06 0.61 12.91
N ARG A 314 -23.08 0.32 12.08
CA ARG A 314 -23.92 1.38 11.50
C ARG A 314 -24.59 2.26 12.55
N SER A 315 -25.08 1.65 13.64
CA SER A 315 -25.71 2.39 14.74
C SER A 315 -24.74 3.30 15.51
N VAL A 316 -23.43 3.07 15.41
CA VAL A 316 -22.39 3.95 15.96
C VAL A 316 -21.91 4.97 14.92
N GLU A 317 -21.84 4.61 13.63
CA GLU A 317 -21.64 5.57 12.53
C GLU A 317 -22.69 6.70 12.62
N GLU A 318 -23.99 6.34 12.61
CA GLU A 318 -25.13 7.28 12.72
C GLU A 318 -25.12 8.09 14.02
N ALA A 319 -24.77 7.48 15.15
CA ALA A 319 -24.81 8.14 16.45
C ALA A 319 -23.63 9.09 16.67
N TYR A 320 -22.46 8.77 16.12
CA TYR A 320 -21.29 9.66 16.16
C TYR A 320 -21.47 10.85 15.21
N GLU A 321 -22.02 10.64 14.01
CA GLU A 321 -22.35 11.71 13.07
C GLU A 321 -23.24 12.77 13.72
N ALA A 322 -24.36 12.36 14.34
CA ALA A 322 -25.24 13.26 15.08
C ALA A 322 -24.55 13.96 16.28
N LEU A 323 -23.62 13.29 16.96
CA LEU A 323 -22.89 13.88 18.09
C LEU A 323 -21.86 14.93 17.62
N ALA A 324 -21.20 14.69 16.49
CA ALA A 324 -20.22 15.61 15.90
C ALA A 324 -20.86 16.85 15.25
N GLU A 325 -22.17 16.81 14.94
CA GLU A 325 -22.94 18.02 14.59
C GLU A 325 -23.25 18.92 15.80
N GLU A 326 -23.45 18.34 16.99
CA GLU A 326 -23.80 19.08 18.22
C GLU A 326 -22.58 19.58 19.00
N TYR A 327 -21.48 18.82 19.01
CA TYR A 327 -20.28 19.08 19.80
C TYR A 327 -19.05 19.31 18.93
N PHE A 328 -18.04 20.02 19.45
CA PHE A 328 -16.76 20.20 18.77
C PHE A 328 -15.91 18.91 18.87
N LEU A 329 -16.20 17.97 17.97
CA LEU A 329 -15.51 16.69 17.81
C LEU A 329 -14.87 16.60 16.41
N PRO A 330 -13.92 15.67 16.18
CA PRO A 330 -13.45 15.34 14.84
C PRO A 330 -14.60 14.94 13.89
N GLY A 331 -14.45 15.22 12.59
CA GLY A 331 -15.46 14.88 11.59
C GLY A 331 -15.69 13.37 11.50
N ALA A 332 -16.96 12.95 11.35
CA ALA A 332 -17.31 11.54 11.21
C ALA A 332 -16.59 10.88 10.00
N ASP A 333 -16.44 11.63 8.92
CA ASP A 333 -15.66 11.26 7.73
C ASP A 333 -14.17 10.99 8.05
N GLU A 334 -13.55 11.74 8.96
CA GLU A 334 -12.17 11.49 9.42
C GLU A 334 -12.10 10.27 10.35
N VAL A 335 -13.05 10.13 11.27
CA VAL A 335 -13.09 9.07 12.28
C VAL A 335 -13.38 7.71 11.67
N PHE A 336 -14.33 7.64 10.73
CA PHE A 336 -14.69 6.40 10.03
C PHE A 336 -13.84 6.13 8.78
N ALA A 337 -12.92 7.03 8.39
CA ALA A 337 -11.92 6.75 7.35
C ALA A 337 -10.82 5.77 7.82
N VAL A 338 -11.19 4.50 7.87
CA VAL A 338 -10.33 3.37 8.28
C VAL A 338 -9.48 2.79 7.14
N GLY A 339 -9.75 3.14 5.89
CA GLY A 339 -9.04 2.67 4.69
C GLY A 339 -9.62 1.42 4.04
N TYR A 340 -10.84 1.02 4.40
CA TYR A 340 -11.61 -0.08 3.83
C TYR A 340 -13.11 0.19 3.98
N ALA A 341 -13.93 -0.40 3.10
CA ALA A 341 -15.37 -0.18 3.15
C ALA A 341 -16.00 -0.66 4.47
N LEU A 342 -16.79 0.23 5.09
CA LEU A 342 -17.58 -0.06 6.29
C LEU A 342 -19.02 -0.50 5.93
N PRO A 343 -19.75 -1.14 6.87
CA PRO A 343 -21.13 -1.61 6.63
C PRO A 343 -22.16 -0.51 6.31
N GLY A 344 -21.88 0.76 6.63
CA GLY A 344 -22.65 1.93 6.19
C GLY A 344 -22.33 2.43 4.76
N GLY A 345 -21.32 1.85 4.10
CA GLY A 345 -20.84 2.32 2.79
C GLY A 345 -19.84 3.47 2.86
N GLY A 346 -19.42 3.90 4.05
CA GLY A 346 -18.26 4.77 4.25
C GLY A 346 -16.94 3.99 4.29
N GLY A 347 -15.92 4.58 4.93
CA GLY A 347 -14.65 3.88 5.23
C GLY A 347 -13.37 4.51 4.68
N PHE A 348 -13.46 5.58 3.87
CA PHE A 348 -12.34 6.13 3.09
C PHE A 348 -12.15 7.63 3.31
N ALA A 349 -10.90 8.07 3.48
CA ALA A 349 -10.53 9.48 3.65
C ALA A 349 -10.57 10.23 2.30
N LEU A 350 -11.76 10.58 1.82
CA LEU A 350 -11.91 11.19 0.48
C LEU A 350 -11.13 12.50 0.32
N ASP A 351 -11.07 13.35 1.36
CA ASP A 351 -10.28 14.58 1.36
C ASP A 351 -8.77 14.31 1.32
N GLN A 352 -8.30 13.24 1.97
CA GLN A 352 -6.90 12.82 1.91
C GLN A 352 -6.54 12.28 0.52
N ILE A 353 -7.45 11.56 -0.13
CA ILE A 353 -7.30 11.10 -1.52
C ILE A 353 -7.31 12.31 -2.47
N ARG A 354 -8.18 13.29 -2.23
CA ARG A 354 -8.23 14.55 -2.97
C ARG A 354 -6.91 15.32 -2.86
N GLU A 355 -6.38 15.55 -1.66
CA GLU A 355 -5.07 16.20 -1.44
C GLU A 355 -3.96 15.49 -2.24
N GLY A 356 -3.96 14.16 -2.21
CA GLY A 356 -3.00 13.35 -2.97
C GLY A 356 -3.12 13.52 -4.49
N LEU A 357 -4.34 13.59 -5.01
CA LEU A 357 -4.59 13.82 -6.44
C LEU A 357 -4.32 15.27 -6.85
N GLU A 358 -4.69 16.27 -6.05
CA GLU A 358 -4.36 17.68 -6.27
C GLU A 358 -2.84 17.91 -6.32
N SER A 359 -2.07 17.17 -5.53
CA SER A 359 -0.60 17.23 -5.53
C SER A 359 0.09 16.58 -6.73
N ALA A 360 -0.64 15.90 -7.62
CA ALA A 360 -0.05 15.07 -8.69
C ALA A 360 -0.76 15.10 -10.07
N VAL A 361 -2.07 15.33 -10.10
CA VAL A 361 -2.93 15.38 -11.30
C VAL A 361 -3.94 16.55 -11.24
N PRO A 362 -3.52 17.79 -10.92
CA PRO A 362 -4.44 18.91 -10.74
C PRO A 362 -5.28 19.22 -11.98
N ASN A 363 -4.74 19.12 -13.20
CA ASN A 363 -5.49 19.42 -14.42
C ASN A 363 -6.55 18.35 -14.72
N ALA A 364 -6.31 17.09 -14.36
CA ALA A 364 -7.34 16.06 -14.40
C ALA A 364 -8.53 16.40 -13.49
N LEU A 365 -8.26 16.88 -12.26
CA LEU A 365 -9.32 17.29 -11.33
C LEU A 365 -10.06 18.55 -11.82
N LEU A 366 -9.34 19.54 -12.35
CA LEU A 366 -9.95 20.72 -12.98
C LEU A 366 -10.85 20.34 -14.16
N THR A 367 -10.47 19.32 -14.93
CA THR A 367 -11.27 18.80 -16.06
C THR A 367 -12.56 18.12 -15.59
N LEU A 368 -12.51 17.37 -14.50
CA LEU A 368 -13.70 16.77 -13.89
C LEU A 368 -14.63 17.81 -13.26
N GLY A 369 -14.10 18.95 -12.83
CA GLY A 369 -14.87 20.06 -12.26
C GLY A 369 -15.73 19.61 -11.08
N ASP A 370 -17.03 19.94 -11.12
CA ASP A 370 -17.99 19.58 -10.07
C ASP A 370 -18.15 18.05 -9.88
N GLU A 371 -17.84 17.23 -10.91
CA GLU A 371 -17.90 15.77 -10.82
C GLU A 371 -16.67 15.14 -10.15
N ALA A 372 -15.62 15.92 -9.83
CA ALA A 372 -14.36 15.41 -9.28
C ALA A 372 -14.56 14.59 -7.99
N GLU A 373 -15.41 15.04 -7.06
CA GLU A 373 -15.67 14.30 -5.81
C GLU A 373 -16.31 12.92 -6.07
N ARG A 374 -17.26 12.87 -7.01
CA ARG A 374 -17.94 11.63 -7.39
C ARG A 374 -16.95 10.62 -7.96
N TRP A 375 -16.02 11.06 -8.82
CA TRP A 375 -14.98 10.21 -9.39
C TRP A 375 -13.92 9.78 -8.35
N ILE A 376 -13.55 10.65 -7.42
CA ILE A 376 -12.67 10.30 -6.28
C ILE A 376 -13.33 9.24 -5.38
N ARG A 377 -14.63 9.39 -5.10
CA ARG A 377 -15.41 8.39 -4.35
C ARG A 377 -15.49 7.07 -5.12
N ALA A 378 -15.85 7.10 -6.39
CA ALA A 378 -15.90 5.89 -7.22
C ALA A 378 -14.53 5.18 -7.29
N PHE A 379 -13.44 5.93 -7.41
CA PHE A 379 -12.07 5.41 -7.37
C PHE A 379 -11.76 4.70 -6.04
N ALA A 380 -12.06 5.33 -4.89
CA ALA A 380 -11.83 4.75 -3.57
C ALA A 380 -12.59 3.43 -3.35
N HIS A 381 -13.79 3.30 -3.91
CA HIS A 381 -14.66 2.13 -3.77
C HIS A 381 -14.40 1.01 -4.79
N HIS A 382 -13.99 1.34 -6.02
CA HIS A 382 -14.00 0.40 -7.15
C HIS A 382 -12.64 0.15 -7.79
N ALA A 383 -11.64 1.02 -7.58
CA ALA A 383 -10.31 0.74 -8.11
C ALA A 383 -9.68 -0.48 -7.41
N PRO A 384 -9.12 -1.45 -8.15
CA PRO A 384 -8.47 -2.60 -7.54
C PRO A 384 -7.23 -2.15 -6.74
N PRO A 385 -6.93 -2.81 -5.61
CA PRO A 385 -5.68 -2.60 -4.90
C PRO A 385 -4.49 -2.95 -5.81
N GLU A 386 -3.50 -2.06 -5.90
CA GLU A 386 -2.34 -2.23 -6.78
C GLU A 386 -1.12 -1.49 -6.25
N ARG A 387 0.08 -2.04 -6.49
CA ARG A 387 1.37 -1.37 -6.23
C ARG A 387 1.73 -0.38 -7.33
N SER A 388 1.10 0.78 -7.29
CA SER A 388 1.36 1.88 -8.22
C SER A 388 1.05 3.22 -7.53
N PRO A 389 1.76 4.31 -7.86
CA PRO A 389 1.45 5.63 -7.31
C PRO A 389 0.00 6.04 -7.55
N LEU A 390 -0.56 6.82 -6.60
CA LEU A 390 -1.96 7.25 -6.59
C LEU A 390 -2.45 7.78 -7.94
N ALA A 391 -1.71 8.73 -8.53
CA ALA A 391 -2.00 9.34 -9.83
C ALA A 391 -2.11 8.31 -10.98
N ARG A 392 -1.17 7.36 -11.08
CA ARG A 392 -1.20 6.30 -12.11
C ARG A 392 -2.31 5.27 -11.90
N ARG A 393 -2.81 5.11 -10.68
CA ARG A 393 -4.00 4.26 -10.40
C ARG A 393 -5.28 5.00 -10.76
N PHE A 394 -5.37 6.29 -10.43
CA PHE A 394 -6.51 7.13 -10.77
C PHE A 394 -6.68 7.29 -12.28
N ALA A 395 -5.59 7.59 -13.02
CA ALA A 395 -5.60 7.65 -14.49
C ALA A 395 -6.20 6.38 -15.11
N ARG A 396 -5.66 5.20 -14.76
CA ARG A 396 -6.15 3.91 -15.27
C ARG A 396 -7.58 3.57 -14.83
N PHE A 397 -8.00 4.02 -13.65
CA PHE A 397 -9.39 3.88 -13.23
C PHE A 397 -10.32 4.69 -14.15
N LEU A 398 -10.01 5.97 -14.42
CA LEU A 398 -10.77 6.80 -15.36
C LEU A 398 -10.77 6.22 -16.78
N GLU A 399 -9.64 5.66 -17.24
CA GLU A 399 -9.52 5.00 -18.56
C GLU A 399 -10.37 3.71 -18.67
N SER A 400 -10.57 3.00 -17.57
CA SER A 400 -11.31 1.72 -17.55
C SER A 400 -12.78 1.85 -17.16
N ALA A 401 -13.20 3.00 -16.64
CA ALA A 401 -14.55 3.22 -16.15
C ALA A 401 -15.56 3.24 -17.31
N SER A 402 -16.54 2.33 -17.26
CA SER A 402 -17.65 2.32 -18.21
C SER A 402 -18.79 3.23 -17.74
N LEU A 403 -19.50 3.86 -18.68
CA LEU A 403 -20.67 4.69 -18.33
C LEU A 403 -21.75 3.90 -17.58
N GLU A 404 -21.93 2.60 -17.83
CA GLU A 404 -22.98 1.80 -17.18
C GLU A 404 -22.74 1.64 -15.66
N GLU A 405 -21.47 1.56 -15.23
CA GLU A 405 -21.11 1.53 -13.80
C GLU A 405 -21.22 2.92 -13.17
N ALA A 406 -20.90 3.97 -13.93
CA ALA A 406 -21.13 5.36 -13.52
C ALA A 406 -22.64 5.70 -13.45
N GLU A 407 -23.49 5.14 -14.32
CA GLU A 407 -24.94 5.40 -14.42
C GLU A 407 -25.72 4.98 -13.17
N VAL A 408 -25.27 3.93 -12.48
CA VAL A 408 -25.83 3.54 -11.17
C VAL A 408 -25.67 4.66 -10.14
N ALA A 409 -24.61 5.47 -10.25
CA ALA A 409 -24.39 6.68 -9.47
C ALA A 409 -24.90 7.99 -10.12
N ALA A 410 -25.42 7.97 -11.37
CA ALA A 410 -25.65 9.16 -12.19
C ALA A 410 -27.11 9.66 -12.29
N LYS A 411 -28.06 9.16 -11.50
CA LYS A 411 -29.50 9.40 -11.75
C LYS A 411 -30.00 10.84 -11.60
N THR A 412 -29.13 11.81 -11.31
CA THR A 412 -29.49 13.23 -11.11
C THR A 412 -28.39 14.23 -11.50
N ALA A 413 -28.12 14.42 -12.79
CA ALA A 413 -27.71 15.72 -13.38
C ALA A 413 -27.67 15.64 -14.91
N GLY A 414 -28.10 16.70 -15.61
CA GLY A 414 -27.98 16.82 -17.06
C GLY A 414 -26.78 17.69 -17.43
N GLY A 415 -25.77 17.12 -18.08
CA GLY A 415 -24.56 17.80 -18.56
C GLY A 415 -24.14 17.32 -19.95
N PRO A 416 -22.97 17.74 -20.47
CA PRO A 416 -22.39 17.20 -21.70
C PRO A 416 -22.19 15.67 -21.59
N PRO A 417 -22.07 14.93 -22.72
CA PRO A 417 -21.91 13.48 -22.67
C PRO A 417 -20.68 13.11 -21.86
N ALA A 418 -20.90 12.32 -20.80
CA ALA A 418 -19.90 12.05 -19.76
C ALA A 418 -18.60 11.41 -20.29
N ASP A 419 -18.66 10.74 -21.44
CA ASP A 419 -17.50 10.17 -22.14
C ASP A 419 -16.40 11.20 -22.43
N ALA A 420 -16.72 12.35 -22.99
CA ALA A 420 -15.71 13.29 -23.50
C ALA A 420 -14.96 14.02 -22.38
N VAL A 421 -15.65 14.32 -21.28
CA VAL A 421 -15.03 14.90 -20.07
C VAL A 421 -14.17 13.85 -19.36
N LEU A 422 -14.64 12.60 -19.29
CA LEU A 422 -13.91 11.49 -18.69
C LEU A 422 -12.66 11.12 -19.50
N GLU A 423 -12.75 11.04 -20.83
CA GLU A 423 -11.60 10.84 -21.73
C GLU A 423 -10.56 11.96 -21.55
N ARG A 424 -11.01 13.22 -21.47
CA ARG A 424 -10.12 14.37 -21.24
C ARG A 424 -9.43 14.30 -19.87
N ALA A 425 -10.18 13.99 -18.82
CA ALA A 425 -9.64 13.85 -17.47
C ALA A 425 -8.66 12.66 -17.34
N ALA A 426 -8.97 11.54 -18.00
CA ALA A 426 -8.11 10.36 -18.05
C ALA A 426 -6.76 10.65 -18.72
N ALA A 427 -6.78 11.34 -19.88
CA ALA A 427 -5.56 11.72 -20.58
C ALA A 427 -4.74 12.78 -19.84
N HIS A 428 -5.36 13.78 -19.20
CA HIS A 428 -4.65 14.67 -18.26
C HIS A 428 -4.01 13.89 -17.11
N ALA A 429 -4.78 13.02 -16.42
CA ALA A 429 -4.26 12.24 -15.30
C ALA A 429 -3.08 11.36 -15.71
N ARG A 430 -3.13 10.73 -16.89
CA ARG A 430 -2.04 9.92 -17.44
C ARG A 430 -0.79 10.76 -17.72
N PHE A 431 -0.94 11.93 -18.33
CA PHE A 431 0.15 12.84 -18.67
C PHE A 431 0.83 13.41 -17.42
N GLU A 432 0.04 13.95 -16.49
CA GLU A 432 0.55 14.50 -15.23
C GLU A 432 1.21 13.41 -14.36
N ALA A 433 0.61 12.22 -14.26
CA ALA A 433 1.21 11.09 -13.55
C ALA A 433 2.56 10.65 -14.15
N ALA A 434 2.72 10.71 -15.48
CA ALA A 434 4.00 10.42 -16.14
C ALA A 434 5.04 11.51 -15.86
N ILE A 435 4.66 12.79 -15.84
CA ILE A 435 5.57 13.89 -15.43
C ILE A 435 6.03 13.69 -13.99
N VAL A 436 5.08 13.52 -13.06
CA VAL A 436 5.35 13.46 -11.63
C VAL A 436 6.16 12.21 -11.26
N HIS A 437 5.81 11.04 -11.80
CA HIS A 437 6.45 9.76 -11.46
C HIS A 437 7.50 9.28 -12.48
N SER A 438 7.93 10.15 -13.39
CA SER A 438 9.05 9.91 -14.32
C SER A 438 10.32 9.50 -13.57
N GLN A 439 10.96 8.43 -14.04
CA GLN A 439 12.23 7.94 -13.48
C GLN A 439 13.42 8.58 -14.19
N VAL A 440 14.55 8.67 -13.48
CA VAL A 440 15.81 9.16 -14.09
C VAL A 440 16.25 8.19 -15.17
N ALA A 441 16.25 8.65 -16.42
CA ALA A 441 16.71 7.86 -17.55
C ALA A 441 18.23 7.60 -17.46
N PRO A 442 18.74 6.44 -17.90
CA PRO A 442 20.17 6.16 -17.93
C PRO A 442 20.96 7.21 -18.75
N PRO A 443 22.24 7.51 -18.41
CA PRO A 443 23.04 8.52 -19.13
C PRO A 443 23.22 8.24 -20.62
N GLU A 444 23.20 6.96 -21.01
CA GLU A 444 23.27 6.50 -22.41
C GLU A 444 22.08 6.95 -23.28
N VAL A 445 21.03 7.52 -22.65
CA VAL A 445 19.78 7.94 -23.28
C VAL A 445 19.82 9.43 -23.68
N GLU A 446 20.96 10.14 -23.55
CA GLU A 446 21.09 11.57 -23.94
C GLU A 446 20.69 11.90 -25.40
N LEU A 447 20.52 10.89 -26.27
CA LEU A 447 19.85 11.02 -27.56
C LEU A 447 18.41 11.56 -27.41
N ARG A 448 18.10 12.64 -28.14
CA ARG A 448 16.94 13.55 -28.03
C ARG A 448 15.53 12.95 -27.98
N ALA A 449 15.35 11.66 -28.25
CA ALA A 449 14.03 11.02 -28.31
C ALA A 449 13.84 9.92 -27.25
N GLY A 450 14.79 9.67 -26.34
CA GLY A 450 14.60 8.62 -25.32
C GLY A 450 14.50 7.19 -25.87
N LEU A 451 14.90 6.98 -27.13
CA LEU A 451 14.92 5.69 -27.81
C LEU A 451 16.34 5.12 -27.83
N ILE A 452 16.49 3.82 -27.52
CA ILE A 452 17.75 3.08 -27.65
C ILE A 452 17.64 2.04 -28.76
N SER A 453 18.76 1.72 -29.44
CA SER A 453 18.78 0.74 -30.56
C SER A 453 19.60 -0.53 -30.24
N PRO A 454 19.09 -1.45 -29.40
CA PRO A 454 19.66 -2.79 -29.27
C PRO A 454 19.47 -3.59 -30.57
N ARG A 455 20.52 -3.65 -31.41
CA ARG A 455 20.60 -4.48 -32.62
C ARG A 455 19.52 -4.14 -33.66
N ASP A 456 19.61 -2.94 -34.23
CA ASP A 456 18.75 -2.45 -35.32
C ASP A 456 17.24 -2.41 -35.00
N ARG A 457 16.91 -2.28 -33.70
CA ARG A 457 15.54 -2.11 -33.20
C ARG A 457 15.46 -1.00 -32.16
N TYR A 458 14.71 0.05 -32.43
CA TYR A 458 14.44 1.13 -31.49
C TYR A 458 13.39 0.71 -30.46
N VAL A 459 13.73 0.81 -29.17
CA VAL A 459 12.81 0.65 -28.03
C VAL A 459 12.80 1.90 -27.18
N LEU A 460 11.69 2.17 -26.51
CA LEU A 460 11.66 3.15 -25.42
C LEU A 460 12.69 2.75 -24.35
N ALA A 461 13.54 3.69 -23.96
CA ALA A 461 14.52 3.45 -22.92
C ALA A 461 13.83 3.32 -21.56
N ALA A 462 14.46 2.57 -20.64
CA ALA A 462 13.97 2.47 -19.26
C ALA A 462 13.90 3.87 -18.62
N GLY A 463 12.75 4.22 -18.06
CA GLY A 463 12.48 5.54 -17.45
C GLY A 463 11.92 6.60 -18.41
N VAL A 464 11.68 6.26 -19.68
CA VAL A 464 10.95 7.09 -20.64
C VAL A 464 9.50 6.60 -20.73
N GLU A 465 8.54 7.50 -20.51
CA GLU A 465 7.11 7.23 -20.62
C GLU A 465 6.56 7.83 -21.93
N LEU A 466 5.75 7.06 -22.65
CA LEU A 466 5.02 7.51 -23.83
C LEU A 466 3.56 7.77 -23.43
N VAL A 467 3.07 8.97 -23.73
CA VAL A 467 1.68 9.37 -23.49
C VAL A 467 1.07 9.88 -24.79
N ARG A 468 -0.06 9.30 -25.19
CA ARG A 468 -0.90 9.74 -26.31
C ARG A 468 -2.19 10.37 -25.79
N SER A 469 -2.67 11.37 -26.52
CA SER A 469 -3.94 12.07 -26.30
C SER A 469 -4.61 12.41 -27.63
N SER A 470 -5.93 12.36 -27.68
CA SER A 470 -6.77 12.83 -28.78
C SER A 470 -6.80 14.38 -28.89
N PHE A 471 -6.23 15.09 -27.92
CA PHE A 471 -6.27 16.55 -27.81
C PHE A 471 -4.98 17.15 -27.21
N ALA A 472 -4.86 18.49 -27.22
CA ALA A 472 -3.69 19.19 -26.69
C ALA A 472 -3.68 19.20 -25.15
N LEU A 473 -2.59 18.71 -24.55
CA LEU A 473 -2.41 18.62 -23.08
C LEU A 473 -1.64 19.82 -22.48
N GLU A 474 -1.35 20.84 -23.30
CA GLU A 474 -0.43 21.95 -23.01
C GLU A 474 -1.13 23.32 -22.91
N GLU A 475 -2.44 23.39 -23.15
CA GLU A 475 -3.20 24.65 -23.23
C GLU A 475 -4.42 24.64 -22.29
N ASP A 476 -4.55 25.68 -21.46
CA ASP A 476 -5.73 25.95 -20.60
C ASP A 476 -6.98 26.42 -21.40
N SER A 477 -7.18 25.91 -22.62
CA SER A 477 -8.22 26.40 -23.53
C SER A 477 -9.56 25.67 -23.31
N GLU A 478 -10.66 26.45 -23.32
CA GLU A 478 -12.02 25.89 -23.32
C GLU A 478 -12.23 24.96 -24.54
N PRO A 479 -13.09 23.93 -24.44
CA PRO A 479 -13.33 22.98 -25.52
C PRO A 479 -13.69 23.69 -26.84
N SER A 480 -12.83 23.51 -27.84
CA SER A 480 -12.98 24.10 -29.17
C SER A 480 -13.84 23.22 -30.07
N ASP A 481 -14.70 23.81 -30.89
CA ASP A 481 -15.45 23.12 -31.97
C ASP A 481 -14.52 22.63 -33.12
N VAL A 482 -13.23 22.95 -33.07
CA VAL A 482 -12.23 22.46 -34.04
C VAL A 482 -11.74 21.07 -33.58
N PRO A 483 -11.76 20.03 -34.44
CA PRO A 483 -11.17 18.74 -34.10
C PRO A 483 -9.71 18.90 -33.72
N GLU A 484 -9.39 18.62 -32.47
CA GLU A 484 -8.02 18.65 -31.98
C GLU A 484 -7.23 17.51 -32.66
N ALA A 485 -6.00 17.81 -33.07
CA ALA A 485 -5.14 16.81 -33.67
C ALA A 485 -4.59 15.90 -32.56
N GLU A 486 -4.52 14.59 -32.82
CA GLU A 486 -3.88 13.64 -31.92
C GLU A 486 -2.44 14.10 -31.62
N ARG A 487 -2.04 14.04 -30.35
CA ARG A 487 -0.69 14.36 -29.90
C ARG A 487 -0.09 13.19 -29.13
N ALA A 488 1.22 13.06 -29.25
CA ALA A 488 2.01 12.09 -28.52
C ALA A 488 3.23 12.75 -27.88
N TYR A 489 3.59 12.30 -26.69
CA TYR A 489 4.62 12.90 -25.85
C TYR A 489 5.53 11.82 -25.27
N LEU A 490 6.84 12.05 -25.34
CA LEU A 490 7.85 11.30 -24.60
C LEU A 490 8.27 12.11 -23.38
N ILE A 491 8.14 11.52 -22.21
CA ILE A 491 8.36 12.15 -20.90
C ILE A 491 9.47 11.39 -20.19
N ARG A 492 10.49 12.09 -19.71
CA ARG A 492 11.60 11.47 -18.96
C ARG A 492 12.17 12.41 -17.91
N ARG A 493 12.76 11.86 -16.86
CA ARG A 493 13.55 12.66 -15.91
C ARG A 493 15.03 12.58 -16.28
N LEU A 494 15.67 13.73 -16.38
CA LEU A 494 17.10 13.86 -16.62
C LEU A 494 17.88 13.59 -15.32
N ALA A 495 19.19 13.34 -15.43
CA ALA A 495 20.07 13.17 -14.26
C ALA A 495 20.18 14.44 -13.38
N SER A 496 19.80 15.60 -13.90
CA SER A 496 19.63 16.86 -13.16
C SER A 496 18.40 16.87 -12.24
N GLY A 497 17.45 15.95 -12.43
CA GLY A 497 16.14 15.93 -11.78
C GLY A 497 15.03 16.64 -12.57
N GLU A 498 15.39 17.42 -13.59
CA GLU A 498 14.47 18.09 -14.52
C GLU A 498 13.67 17.07 -15.34
N VAL A 499 12.40 17.39 -15.65
CA VAL A 499 11.55 16.56 -16.53
C VAL A 499 11.58 17.16 -17.92
N GLU A 500 11.99 16.37 -18.90
CA GLU A 500 11.92 16.73 -20.31
C GLU A 500 10.67 16.11 -20.93
N ILE A 501 9.91 16.93 -21.66
CA ILE A 501 8.71 16.54 -22.41
C ILE A 501 8.98 16.83 -23.88
N THR A 502 8.92 15.81 -24.73
CA THR A 502 9.17 15.92 -26.17
C THR A 502 7.93 15.47 -26.94
N ALA A 503 7.28 16.39 -27.65
CA ALA A 503 6.22 16.03 -28.59
C ALA A 503 6.80 15.19 -29.75
N ILE A 504 6.11 14.12 -30.12
CA ILE A 504 6.45 13.24 -31.23
C ILE A 504 5.24 13.03 -32.14
N ASP A 505 5.50 12.48 -33.33
CA ASP A 505 4.46 12.12 -34.28
C ASP A 505 3.54 10.99 -33.75
N PRO A 506 2.20 11.09 -33.90
CA PRO A 506 1.26 10.05 -33.44
C PRO A 506 1.39 8.70 -34.13
N GLU A 507 1.79 8.64 -35.42
CA GLU A 507 2.02 7.37 -36.12
C GLU A 507 3.28 6.67 -35.57
N LEU A 508 4.33 7.44 -35.24
CA LEU A 508 5.48 6.91 -34.49
C LEU A 508 5.06 6.37 -33.12
N ALA A 509 4.22 7.11 -32.38
CA ALA A 509 3.74 6.68 -31.07
C ALA A 509 2.95 5.36 -31.15
N LEU A 510 2.01 5.26 -32.09
CA LEU A 510 1.28 4.03 -32.42
C LEU A 510 2.22 2.86 -32.72
N ALA A 511 3.26 3.10 -33.51
CA ALA A 511 4.21 2.08 -33.90
C ALA A 511 5.07 1.61 -32.71
N LEU A 512 5.45 2.52 -31.80
CA LEU A 512 6.17 2.19 -30.56
C LEU A 512 5.30 1.34 -29.61
N GLU A 513 4.04 1.72 -29.39
CA GLU A 513 3.10 0.95 -28.56
C GLU A 513 2.79 -0.43 -29.13
N GLY A 514 2.44 -0.51 -30.43
CA GLY A 514 1.97 -1.75 -31.06
C GLY A 514 3.04 -2.82 -31.25
N HIS A 515 4.32 -2.45 -31.27
CA HIS A 515 5.43 -3.38 -31.51
C HIS A 515 6.38 -3.56 -30.32
N GLY A 516 6.39 -2.62 -29.37
CA GLY A 516 7.34 -2.55 -28.26
C GLY A 516 8.82 -2.37 -28.66
N ALA A 517 9.14 -2.51 -29.96
CA ALA A 517 10.47 -2.45 -30.54
C ALA A 517 10.41 -2.32 -32.09
N LEU A 518 10.68 -1.12 -32.63
CA LEU A 518 10.66 -0.80 -34.05
C LEU A 518 11.93 -1.25 -34.77
N SER A 519 11.83 -2.13 -35.76
CA SER A 519 12.99 -2.46 -36.60
C SER A 519 13.32 -1.30 -37.56
N LEU A 520 14.61 -1.06 -37.82
CA LEU A 520 15.12 -0.02 -38.72
C LEU A 520 14.38 0.07 -40.08
N GLY A 521 13.93 -1.05 -40.65
CA GLY A 521 13.17 -1.09 -41.91
C GLY A 521 11.69 -0.71 -41.82
N HIS A 522 11.18 -0.41 -40.63
CA HIS A 522 9.80 0.03 -40.35
C HIS A 522 9.74 1.41 -39.69
N VAL A 523 10.88 2.11 -39.57
CA VAL A 523 10.94 3.49 -39.09
C VAL A 523 10.68 4.42 -40.28
N PRO A 524 9.63 5.27 -40.26
CA PRO A 524 9.41 6.29 -41.30
C PRO A 524 10.66 7.15 -41.54
N ALA A 525 10.97 7.41 -42.81
CA ALA A 525 12.19 8.13 -43.20
C ALA A 525 12.21 9.57 -42.66
N GLU A 526 11.02 10.16 -42.54
CA GLU A 526 10.75 11.49 -42.00
C GLU A 526 11.32 11.68 -40.58
N LEU A 527 11.45 10.61 -39.78
CA LEU A 527 11.96 10.66 -38.40
C LEU A 527 13.48 10.82 -38.32
N PHE A 528 14.21 10.35 -39.34
CA PHE A 528 15.63 10.64 -39.51
C PHE A 528 15.83 12.08 -40.02
N GLU A 529 14.99 12.54 -40.94
CA GLU A 529 15.07 13.90 -41.50
C GLU A 529 14.70 14.99 -40.49
N ALA A 530 13.73 14.73 -39.60
CA ALA A 530 13.37 15.61 -38.50
C ALA A 530 14.36 15.58 -37.31
N GLY A 531 15.39 14.71 -37.34
CA GLY A 531 16.46 14.68 -36.35
C GLY A 531 16.10 14.06 -35.00
N TYR A 532 14.98 13.33 -34.90
CA TYR A 532 14.61 12.56 -33.70
C TYR A 532 15.52 11.34 -33.49
N LEU A 533 16.02 10.77 -34.59
CA LEU A 533 16.95 9.63 -34.58
C LEU A 533 18.30 10.04 -35.17
N VAL A 534 19.33 10.06 -34.33
CA VAL A 534 20.71 10.24 -34.80
C VAL A 534 21.19 8.91 -35.37
N ALA A 535 21.54 8.90 -36.66
CA ALA A 535 22.20 7.77 -37.31
C ALA A 535 23.70 7.74 -36.93
N GLU A 536 24.01 7.67 -35.64
CA GLU A 536 25.39 7.54 -35.15
C GLU A 536 25.78 6.06 -35.04
N ALA A 537 26.84 5.72 -35.76
CA ALA A 537 27.37 4.38 -35.86
C ALA A 537 28.08 3.98 -34.55
N LEU A 538 27.33 3.41 -33.61
CA LEU A 538 27.93 2.53 -32.61
C LEU A 538 28.50 1.31 -33.34
N GLY A 539 29.83 1.30 -33.48
CA GLY A 539 30.58 0.14 -33.95
C GLY A 539 30.30 -1.09 -33.06
N PRO A 540 30.57 -2.31 -33.56
CA PRO A 540 30.18 -3.53 -32.87
C PRO A 540 30.72 -3.58 -31.44
N ILE A 541 29.80 -3.74 -30.49
CA ILE A 541 30.08 -4.05 -29.08
C ILE A 541 30.00 -5.58 -28.94
N ASP A 542 31.09 -6.20 -28.48
CA ASP A 542 31.19 -7.63 -28.13
C ASP A 542 30.40 -7.96 -26.84
#